data_AF-A0A9E3XSA4-F1
#
_entry.id   AF-A0A9E3XSA4-F1
#
_cell.length_a   1.000
_cell.length_b   1.000
_cell.length_c   1.000
_cell.angle_alpha   90.00
_cell.angle_beta   90.00
_cell.angle_gamma   90.00
#
_symmetry.space_group_name_H-M   'P 1'
#
loop_
_entity.id
_entity.type
_entity.pdbx_description
1 polymer ?
#
loop_
_entity_poly.entity_id
_entity_poly.type
_entity_poly.pdbx_seq_one_letter_code
_entity_poly.pdbx_strand_id
1 'polypeptide(L)'
;MGYESALQRVSELRALAGEPIGTSSAAGAASPTGAFQAQLAAQQQSLLGGDSAASGGSADPMSQFGLPVLSVADQYRMMGLPVPTAGMPLGLGTGAGSRMVALAQREIGVGETSGNNDSPRIREYRSATAGAQDTPGPWCAYFVSWLAKEAGAPIGAGGNGTGYVPTLEAWGRQQGRFADFDSYRPAPGDIVIFDWAGDGVADHTGIVERVDPDGTVHTIEGNASDVVKRREYPASTNDIRGYVRM
;
A
#
# COMPACT_ATOMS: atom_id res chain seq x y z
N MET A 1 -19.82 2.89 29.68
CA MET A 1 -20.21 1.48 29.46
C MET A 1 -18.92 0.69 29.28
N GLY A 2 -18.62 -0.23 30.18
CA GLY A 2 -17.33 -0.94 30.20
C GLY A 2 -17.29 -2.11 29.22
N TYR A 3 -16.08 -2.43 28.73
CA TYR A 3 -15.77 -3.52 27.81
C TYR A 3 -16.40 -4.87 28.19
N GLU A 4 -16.50 -5.16 29.49
CA GLU A 4 -17.12 -6.39 30.00
C GLU A 4 -18.65 -6.44 29.76
N SER A 5 -19.35 -5.32 29.84
CA SER A 5 -20.79 -5.26 29.52
C SER A 5 -21.06 -5.43 28.02
N ALA A 6 -20.10 -5.11 27.16
CA ALA A 6 -20.22 -5.33 25.72
C ALA A 6 -20.08 -6.82 25.37
N LEU A 7 -19.16 -7.53 26.03
CA LEU A 7 -18.98 -8.97 25.83
C LEU A 7 -20.16 -9.79 26.34
N GLN A 8 -20.78 -9.37 27.46
CA GLN A 8 -21.96 -10.04 28.01
C GLN A 8 -23.20 -9.88 27.11
N ARG A 9 -23.35 -8.75 26.43
CA ARG A 9 -24.43 -8.55 25.45
C ARG A 9 -24.21 -9.35 24.16
N VAL A 10 -22.95 -9.56 23.76
CA VAL A 10 -22.62 -10.38 22.58
C VAL A 10 -22.85 -11.88 22.86
N SER A 11 -22.61 -12.35 24.09
CA SER A 11 -22.92 -13.74 24.46
C SER A 11 -24.43 -13.98 24.60
N GLU A 12 -25.18 -13.03 25.15
CA GLU A 12 -26.65 -13.08 25.22
C GLU A 12 -27.30 -13.07 23.83
N LEU A 13 -26.77 -12.26 22.90
CA LEU A 13 -27.22 -12.24 21.49
C LEU A 13 -26.92 -13.55 20.74
N ARG A 14 -25.84 -14.27 21.10
CA ARG A 14 -25.56 -15.60 20.53
C ARG A 14 -26.50 -16.69 21.05
N ALA A 15 -26.93 -16.60 22.31
CA ALA A 15 -27.89 -17.55 22.87
C ALA A 15 -29.29 -17.39 22.27
N LEU A 16 -29.69 -16.17 21.90
CA LEU A 16 -30.95 -15.90 21.19
C LEU A 16 -30.95 -16.36 19.73
N ALA A 17 -29.77 -16.53 19.12
CA ALA A 17 -29.62 -16.90 17.71
C ALA A 17 -29.68 -18.42 17.45
N GLY A 18 -29.81 -19.26 18.48
CA GLY A 18 -30.06 -20.70 18.32
C GLY A 18 -28.89 -21.54 17.80
N GLU A 19 -27.66 -21.02 17.82
CA GLU A 19 -26.48 -21.76 17.36
C GLU A 19 -25.99 -22.78 18.42
N PRO A 20 -25.84 -24.07 18.09
CA PRO A 20 -25.37 -25.07 19.05
C PRO A 20 -23.89 -24.92 19.38
N ILE A 21 -23.56 -25.03 20.67
CA ILE A 21 -22.18 -25.16 21.16
C ILE A 21 -21.70 -26.58 20.84
N GLY A 22 -20.85 -26.72 19.83
CA GLY A 22 -20.26 -28.00 19.41
C GLY A 22 -18.74 -27.93 19.35
N THR A 23 -18.09 -28.80 20.10
CA THR A 23 -16.66 -29.11 20.07
C THR A 23 -16.31 -30.04 18.89
N SER A 24 -15.02 -30.10 18.55
CA SER A 24 -14.28 -31.18 17.85
C SER A 24 -13.84 -31.01 16.38
N SER A 25 -12.51 -31.09 16.24
CA SER A 25 -11.65 -31.80 15.27
C SER A 25 -11.82 -31.66 13.74
N ALA A 26 -10.65 -31.36 13.14
CA ALA A 26 -10.19 -31.54 11.78
C ALA A 26 -10.86 -32.63 10.91
N ALA A 27 -11.22 -32.26 9.68
CA ALA A 27 -10.78 -32.91 8.43
C ALA A 27 -11.32 -32.17 7.18
N GLY A 28 -10.41 -31.84 6.26
CA GLY A 28 -10.60 -31.96 4.81
C GLY A 28 -11.66 -31.12 4.08
N ALA A 29 -11.26 -29.93 3.62
CA ALA A 29 -11.71 -29.39 2.33
C ALA A 29 -10.65 -28.40 1.81
N ALA A 30 -9.89 -28.82 0.78
CA ALA A 30 -8.88 -27.98 0.15
C ALA A 30 -9.54 -26.80 -0.58
N SER A 31 -9.23 -25.58 -0.16
CA SER A 31 -9.70 -24.35 -0.82
C SER A 31 -9.04 -24.20 -2.20
N PRO A 32 -9.73 -23.58 -3.18
CA PRO A 32 -9.28 -23.47 -4.58
C PRO A 32 -7.96 -22.71 -4.78
N THR A 33 -7.43 -22.08 -3.72
CA THR A 33 -6.11 -21.42 -3.68
C THR A 33 -4.94 -22.41 -3.66
N GLY A 34 -5.14 -23.64 -3.16
CA GLY A 34 -4.07 -24.64 -3.04
C GLY A 34 -3.63 -25.24 -4.37
N ALA A 35 -4.56 -25.44 -5.30
CA ALA A 35 -4.26 -26.01 -6.62
C ALA A 35 -3.44 -25.05 -7.50
N PHE A 36 -3.72 -23.75 -7.42
CA PHE A 36 -2.97 -22.73 -8.14
C PHE A 36 -1.54 -22.56 -7.60
N GLN A 37 -1.38 -22.59 -6.27
CA GLN A 37 -0.06 -22.56 -5.60
C GLN A 37 0.78 -23.80 -5.92
N ALA A 38 0.17 -24.99 -5.99
CA ALA A 38 0.86 -26.23 -6.36
C ALA A 38 1.31 -26.24 -7.83
N GLN A 39 0.51 -25.69 -8.76
CA GLN A 39 0.91 -25.53 -10.15
C GLN A 39 2.03 -24.52 -10.33
N LEU A 40 2.02 -23.42 -9.56
CA LEU A 40 3.08 -22.41 -9.61
C LEU A 40 4.41 -22.95 -9.06
N ALA A 41 4.38 -23.72 -7.96
CA ALA A 41 5.57 -24.35 -7.39
C ALA A 41 6.17 -25.43 -8.31
N ALA A 42 5.34 -26.24 -8.98
CA ALA A 42 5.80 -27.23 -9.95
C ALA A 42 6.43 -26.58 -11.19
N GLN A 43 5.89 -25.43 -11.62
CA GLN A 43 6.44 -24.65 -12.74
C GLN A 43 7.77 -23.97 -12.37
N GLN A 44 7.93 -23.55 -11.11
CA GLN A 44 9.19 -22.99 -10.59
C GLN A 44 10.29 -24.05 -10.41
N GLN A 45 9.97 -25.28 -10.03
CA GLN A 45 10.96 -26.37 -9.92
C GLN A 45 11.47 -26.86 -11.28
N SER A 46 10.64 -26.82 -12.33
CA SER A 46 11.07 -27.11 -13.70
C SER A 46 12.07 -26.08 -14.26
N LEU A 47 12.10 -24.86 -13.70
CA LEU A 47 12.97 -23.77 -14.15
C LEU A 47 14.34 -23.73 -13.45
N LEU A 48 14.50 -24.45 -12.34
CA LEU A 48 15.70 -24.39 -11.49
C LEU A 48 16.53 -25.69 -11.47
N GLY A 49 16.15 -26.72 -12.25
CA GLY A 49 16.77 -28.05 -12.22
C GLY A 49 17.85 -28.34 -13.28
N GLY A 50 18.65 -27.35 -13.71
CA GLY A 50 19.74 -27.56 -14.69
C GLY A 50 21.10 -27.15 -14.13
N ASP A 51 21.82 -28.10 -13.52
CA ASP A 51 23.14 -27.89 -12.91
C ASP A 51 24.28 -27.66 -13.94
N SER A 52 24.94 -26.52 -13.76
CA SER A 52 26.38 -26.21 -13.79
C SER A 52 27.39 -27.17 -14.48
N ALA A 53 28.04 -26.68 -15.56
CA ALA A 53 29.49 -26.81 -15.78
C ALA A 53 29.98 -25.80 -16.85
N ALA A 54 31.10 -25.14 -16.58
CA ALA A 54 31.64 -24.00 -17.31
C ALA A 54 32.34 -24.35 -18.64
N SER A 55 32.17 -23.52 -19.69
CA SER A 55 33.26 -22.89 -20.46
C SER A 55 32.73 -22.15 -21.71
N GLY A 56 33.13 -20.88 -21.85
CA GLY A 56 33.31 -20.11 -23.10
C GLY A 56 32.22 -20.10 -24.18
N GLY A 57 31.62 -18.92 -24.41
CA GLY A 57 31.00 -18.58 -25.70
C GLY A 57 29.58 -18.02 -25.57
N SER A 58 29.40 -16.78 -26.02
CA SER A 58 28.13 -16.09 -26.19
C SER A 58 27.16 -16.83 -27.11
N ALA A 59 26.05 -17.34 -26.58
CA ALA A 59 24.80 -17.60 -27.31
C ALA A 59 23.65 -17.82 -26.31
N ASP A 60 22.64 -16.94 -26.35
CA ASP A 60 21.43 -17.03 -25.53
C ASP A 60 20.55 -18.23 -25.96
N PRO A 61 20.02 -19.04 -25.01
CA PRO A 61 19.29 -20.28 -25.30
C PRO A 61 17.85 -20.09 -25.88
N MET A 62 17.47 -18.87 -26.26
CA MET A 62 16.15 -18.55 -26.82
C MET A 62 16.14 -18.41 -28.36
N SER A 63 17.29 -18.55 -29.04
CA SER A 63 17.33 -18.43 -30.52
C SER A 63 16.83 -19.67 -31.27
N GLN A 64 16.55 -20.79 -30.58
CA GLN A 64 16.23 -22.07 -31.24
C GLN A 64 14.78 -22.19 -31.75
N PHE A 65 13.89 -21.26 -31.38
CA PHE A 65 12.46 -21.33 -31.77
C PHE A 65 12.00 -20.24 -32.75
N GLY A 66 12.90 -19.40 -33.26
CA GLY A 66 12.58 -18.46 -34.35
C GLY A 66 11.47 -17.44 -34.06
N LEU A 67 11.07 -17.26 -32.79
CA LEU A 67 10.12 -16.24 -32.38
C LEU A 67 10.89 -14.95 -32.06
N PRO A 68 10.58 -13.80 -32.67
CA PRO A 68 11.23 -12.55 -32.30
C PRO A 68 10.89 -12.23 -30.85
N VAL A 69 11.91 -12.11 -30.00
CA VAL A 69 11.77 -11.46 -28.69
C VAL A 69 11.50 -9.99 -28.99
N LEU A 70 10.24 -9.58 -28.84
CA LEU A 70 9.84 -8.19 -29.07
C LEU A 70 10.62 -7.29 -28.11
N SER A 71 11.17 -6.19 -28.64
CA SER A 71 11.79 -5.19 -27.78
C SER A 71 10.74 -4.57 -26.87
N VAL A 72 11.15 -4.05 -25.71
CA VAL A 72 10.25 -3.32 -24.81
C VAL A 72 9.52 -2.20 -25.56
N ALA A 73 10.19 -1.52 -26.50
CA ALA A 73 9.55 -0.50 -27.33
C ALA A 73 8.42 -1.07 -28.21
N ASP A 74 8.57 -2.28 -28.73
CA ASP A 74 7.54 -2.93 -29.55
C ASP A 74 6.37 -3.45 -28.71
N GLN A 75 6.63 -3.86 -27.46
CA GLN A 75 5.57 -4.16 -26.49
C GLN A 75 4.72 -2.92 -26.18
N TYR A 76 5.36 -1.76 -25.95
CA TYR A 76 4.64 -0.49 -25.72
C TYR A 76 3.82 -0.06 -26.94
N ARG A 77 4.38 -0.20 -28.15
CA ARG A 77 3.65 0.09 -29.41
C ARG A 77 2.47 -0.85 -29.64
N MET A 78 2.60 -2.14 -29.29
CA MET A 78 1.47 -3.09 -29.37
C MET A 78 0.36 -2.77 -28.37
N MET A 79 0.69 -2.21 -27.21
CA MET A 79 -0.30 -1.79 -26.20
C MET A 79 -0.93 -0.41 -26.49
N GLY A 80 -0.56 0.25 -27.59
CA GLY A 80 -1.04 1.61 -27.91
C GLY A 80 -0.56 2.68 -26.92
N LEU A 81 0.52 2.39 -26.18
CA LEU A 81 1.10 3.29 -25.19
C LEU A 81 2.24 4.09 -25.82
N PRO A 82 2.41 5.37 -25.46
CA PRO A 82 3.55 6.16 -25.92
C PRO A 82 4.86 5.51 -25.44
N VAL A 83 5.81 5.32 -26.37
CA VAL A 83 7.16 4.83 -26.04
C VAL A 83 7.88 5.93 -25.24
N PRO A 84 8.38 5.64 -24.03
CA PRO A 84 9.10 6.63 -23.25
C PRO A 84 10.37 7.09 -23.98
N THR A 85 10.49 8.40 -24.18
CA THR A 85 11.65 9.04 -24.83
C THR A 85 12.86 9.01 -23.89
N ALA A 86 14.05 8.77 -24.44
CA ALA A 86 15.31 8.79 -23.71
C ALA A 86 15.48 10.12 -22.96
N GLY A 87 15.62 10.05 -21.63
CA GLY A 87 15.74 11.22 -20.76
C GLY A 87 14.73 11.29 -19.61
N MET A 88 13.66 10.49 -19.65
CA MET A 88 12.92 10.18 -18.42
C MET A 88 13.65 9.08 -17.67
N PRO A 89 13.80 9.15 -16.32
CA PRO A 89 14.33 8.02 -15.58
C PRO A 89 13.42 6.82 -15.84
N LEU A 90 13.90 5.88 -16.65
CA LEU A 90 13.35 4.53 -16.80
C LEU A 90 13.66 3.74 -15.52
N GLY A 91 13.09 4.21 -14.42
CA GLY A 91 12.91 3.45 -13.21
C GLY A 91 11.41 3.42 -12.98
N LEU A 92 10.72 2.41 -13.53
CA LEU A 92 9.60 1.87 -12.76
C LEU A 92 10.26 1.41 -11.46
N GLY A 93 10.25 2.27 -10.44
CA GLY A 93 10.89 1.95 -9.18
C GLY A 93 10.39 0.58 -8.77
N THR A 94 11.29 -0.36 -8.58
CA THR A 94 10.96 -1.69 -8.04
C THR A 94 10.84 -1.63 -6.51
N GLY A 95 11.01 -0.45 -5.92
CA GLY A 95 10.82 -0.19 -4.49
C GLY A 95 9.35 -0.15 -4.08
N ALA A 96 9.11 -0.21 -2.78
CA ALA A 96 7.76 -0.11 -2.24
C ALA A 96 7.13 1.27 -2.51
N GLY A 97 7.90 2.36 -2.37
CA GLY A 97 7.39 3.72 -2.58
C GLY A 97 6.76 3.96 -3.96
N SER A 98 7.41 3.54 -5.04
CA SER A 98 6.86 3.63 -6.40
C SER A 98 5.61 2.78 -6.60
N ARG A 99 5.54 1.60 -5.96
CA ARG A 99 4.29 0.80 -5.95
C ARG A 99 3.18 1.50 -5.19
N MET A 100 3.48 2.14 -4.07
CA MET A 100 2.51 2.95 -3.32
C MET A 100 1.97 4.10 -4.19
N VAL A 101 2.83 4.82 -4.92
CA VAL A 101 2.40 5.87 -5.85
C VAL A 101 1.49 5.32 -6.94
N ALA A 102 1.87 4.22 -7.58
CA ALA A 102 1.09 3.59 -8.64
C ALA A 102 -0.28 3.08 -8.17
N LEU A 103 -0.38 2.62 -6.92
CA LEU A 103 -1.66 2.24 -6.30
C LEU A 103 -2.50 3.48 -6.00
N ALA A 104 -1.92 4.48 -5.35
CA ALA A 104 -2.63 5.70 -4.97
C ALA A 104 -3.21 6.45 -6.17
N GLN A 105 -2.49 6.47 -7.29
CA GLN A 105 -2.96 7.08 -8.55
C GLN A 105 -4.23 6.43 -9.10
N ARG A 106 -4.44 5.13 -8.86
CA ARG A 106 -5.65 4.40 -9.29
C ARG A 106 -6.85 4.71 -8.42
N GLU A 107 -6.61 5.11 -7.18
CA GLU A 107 -7.67 5.43 -6.22
C GLU A 107 -8.16 6.89 -6.33
N ILE A 108 -7.52 7.74 -7.14
CA ILE A 108 -7.93 9.15 -7.28
C ILE A 108 -9.40 9.24 -7.71
N GLY A 109 -10.19 10.00 -6.95
CA GLY A 109 -11.62 10.15 -7.13
C GLY A 109 -12.48 9.18 -6.30
N VAL A 110 -11.89 8.16 -5.67
CA VAL A 110 -12.61 7.33 -4.70
C VAL A 110 -12.97 8.19 -3.49
N GLY A 111 -14.25 8.28 -3.19
CA GLY A 111 -14.75 9.05 -2.07
C GLY A 111 -15.81 8.34 -1.26
N GLU A 112 -16.27 9.04 -0.23
CA GLU A 112 -17.35 8.59 0.63
C GLU A 112 -18.67 8.55 -0.14
N THR A 113 -19.49 7.54 0.14
CA THR A 113 -20.82 7.44 -0.48
C THR A 113 -21.89 8.16 0.35
N SER A 114 -21.65 8.33 1.65
CA SER A 114 -22.65 8.80 2.61
C SER A 114 -22.21 10.02 3.45
N GLY A 115 -21.00 10.54 3.25
CA GLY A 115 -20.44 11.63 4.08
C GLY A 115 -20.15 11.22 5.54
N ASN A 116 -20.20 9.92 5.85
CA ASN A 116 -19.98 9.37 7.19
C ASN A 116 -18.63 8.64 7.32
N ASN A 117 -17.62 9.07 6.56
CA ASN A 117 -16.32 8.39 6.49
C ASN A 117 -16.42 6.92 6.04
N ASP A 118 -17.37 6.63 5.15
CA ASP A 118 -17.65 5.25 4.76
C ASP A 118 -18.03 5.10 3.29
N SER A 119 -17.48 4.05 2.70
CA SER A 119 -17.81 3.47 1.39
C SER A 119 -17.25 2.05 1.35
N PRO A 120 -17.76 1.16 0.47
CA PRO A 120 -17.20 -0.19 0.34
C PRO A 120 -15.68 -0.17 0.13
N ARG A 121 -15.18 0.75 -0.69
CA ARG A 121 -13.75 0.89 -0.96
C ARG A 121 -12.96 1.42 0.25
N ILE A 122 -13.54 2.33 1.04
CA ILE A 122 -12.91 2.82 2.28
C ILE A 122 -12.79 1.69 3.33
N ARG A 123 -13.75 0.77 3.39
CA ARG A 123 -13.65 -0.42 4.27
C ARG A 123 -12.51 -1.36 3.85
N GLU A 124 -12.23 -1.46 2.56
CA GLU A 124 -11.08 -2.20 2.06
C GLU A 124 -9.76 -1.55 2.52
N TYR A 125 -9.66 -0.22 2.54
CA TYR A 125 -8.50 0.45 3.13
C TYR A 125 -8.34 0.12 4.62
N ARG A 126 -9.45 0.09 5.38
CA ARG A 126 -9.42 -0.28 6.80
C ARG A 126 -8.96 -1.71 7.06
N SER A 127 -9.11 -2.63 6.09
CA SER A 127 -8.66 -4.03 6.23
C SER A 127 -7.14 -4.19 6.36
N ALA A 128 -6.38 -3.14 6.04
CA ALA A 128 -4.95 -3.08 6.33
C ALA A 128 -4.66 -2.96 7.83
N THR A 129 -5.64 -2.51 8.62
CA THR A 129 -5.53 -2.33 10.07
C THR A 129 -6.35 -3.37 10.82
N ALA A 130 -5.68 -4.16 11.66
CA ALA A 130 -6.33 -5.24 12.40
C ALA A 130 -7.49 -4.72 13.27
N GLY A 131 -8.68 -5.27 13.09
CA GLY A 131 -9.88 -4.94 13.86
C GLY A 131 -10.58 -3.62 13.47
N ALA A 132 -10.13 -2.93 12.42
CA ALA A 132 -10.66 -1.61 12.06
C ALA A 132 -11.74 -1.61 10.95
N GLN A 133 -11.98 -2.75 10.29
CA GLN A 133 -12.77 -2.83 9.06
C GLN A 133 -14.17 -2.21 9.17
N ASP A 134 -14.82 -2.35 10.32
CA ASP A 134 -16.20 -1.92 10.56
C ASP A 134 -16.30 -0.68 11.49
N THR A 135 -15.22 0.09 11.64
CA THR A 135 -15.20 1.30 12.49
C THR A 135 -15.11 2.55 11.62
N PRO A 136 -16.22 3.22 11.26
CA PRO A 136 -16.19 4.48 10.52
C PRO A 136 -15.38 5.58 11.23
N GLY A 137 -14.83 6.51 10.46
CA GLY A 137 -14.02 7.64 10.96
C GLY A 137 -12.93 8.05 9.96
N PRO A 138 -12.18 9.14 10.23
CA PRO A 138 -11.17 9.65 9.30
C PRO A 138 -10.26 8.56 8.75
N TRP A 139 -10.07 8.54 7.43
CA TRP A 139 -9.48 7.39 6.74
C TRP A 139 -8.18 7.64 5.98
N CYS A 140 -7.56 8.80 6.18
CA CYS A 140 -6.24 9.13 5.62
C CYS A 140 -5.16 8.10 6.00
N ALA A 141 -5.05 7.73 7.28
CA ALA A 141 -4.05 6.78 7.75
C ALA A 141 -4.39 5.33 7.36
N TYR A 142 -5.67 4.96 7.27
CA TYR A 142 -6.10 3.66 6.73
C TYR A 142 -5.70 3.52 5.27
N PHE A 143 -5.89 4.58 4.48
CA PHE A 143 -5.48 4.62 3.07
C PHE A 143 -3.96 4.41 2.92
N VAL A 144 -3.14 5.15 3.67
CA VAL A 144 -1.67 4.98 3.63
C VAL A 144 -1.23 3.60 4.11
N SER A 145 -1.86 3.07 5.18
CA SER A 145 -1.60 1.72 5.68
C SER A 145 -1.91 0.65 4.64
N TRP A 146 -3.01 0.82 3.90
CA TRP A 146 -3.38 -0.07 2.81
C TRP A 146 -2.40 0.00 1.64
N LEU A 147 -2.04 1.21 1.19
CA LEU A 147 -1.03 1.39 0.13
C LEU A 147 0.28 0.68 0.49
N ALA A 148 0.76 0.85 1.72
CA ALA A 148 1.98 0.24 2.20
C ALA A 148 1.92 -1.29 2.23
N LYS A 149 0.79 -1.85 2.71
CA LYS A 149 0.55 -3.29 2.73
C LYS A 149 0.52 -3.89 1.32
N GLU A 150 -0.24 -3.30 0.41
CA GLU A 150 -0.35 -3.73 -0.99
C GLU A 150 0.96 -3.55 -1.76
N ALA A 151 1.75 -2.54 -1.40
CA ALA A 151 3.10 -2.35 -1.93
C ALA A 151 4.14 -3.32 -1.34
N GLY A 152 3.76 -4.22 -0.42
CA GLY A 152 4.65 -5.19 0.20
C GLY A 152 5.62 -4.60 1.22
N ALA A 153 5.32 -3.43 1.78
CA ALA A 153 6.08 -2.78 2.85
C ALA A 153 5.12 -2.35 3.98
N PRO A 154 4.44 -3.30 4.66
CA PRO A 154 3.44 -2.96 5.66
C PRO A 154 4.03 -2.13 6.80
N ILE A 155 3.30 -1.08 7.19
CA ILE A 155 3.67 -0.16 8.26
C ILE A 155 2.91 -0.45 9.56
N GLY A 156 3.28 0.24 10.64
CA GLY A 156 2.69 0.05 11.95
C GLY A 156 3.31 -1.11 12.73
N ALA A 157 2.92 -1.25 14.00
CA ALA A 157 3.46 -2.28 14.88
C ALA A 157 3.18 -3.68 14.34
N GLY A 158 4.24 -4.45 14.04
CA GLY A 158 4.13 -5.78 13.46
C GLY A 158 3.55 -5.82 12.03
N GLY A 159 3.52 -4.68 11.32
CA GLY A 159 2.91 -4.59 9.99
C GLY A 159 1.38 -4.58 9.99
N ASN A 160 0.76 -4.23 11.12
CA ASN A 160 -0.69 -4.25 11.30
C ASN A 160 -1.40 -2.94 10.92
N GLY A 161 -0.73 -2.01 10.22
CA GLY A 161 -1.30 -0.71 9.86
C GLY A 161 -1.65 0.18 11.06
N THR A 162 -2.24 1.35 10.78
CA THR A 162 -2.84 2.23 11.78
C THR A 162 -3.90 3.13 11.14
N GLY A 163 -4.97 3.42 11.88
CA GLY A 163 -5.96 4.44 11.51
C GLY A 163 -5.68 5.82 12.10
N TYR A 164 -4.63 5.96 12.90
CA TYR A 164 -4.32 7.16 13.65
C TYR A 164 -2.94 7.71 13.25
N VAL A 165 -2.90 8.98 12.83
CA VAL A 165 -1.70 9.63 12.28
C VAL A 165 -0.58 9.76 13.32
N PRO A 166 -0.83 10.15 14.59
CA PRO A 166 0.22 10.18 15.60
C PRO A 166 0.87 8.81 15.86
N THR A 167 0.11 7.72 15.75
CA THR A 167 0.67 6.35 15.81
C THR A 167 1.58 6.07 14.61
N LEU A 168 1.23 6.57 13.42
CA LEU A 168 2.04 6.44 12.20
C LEU A 168 3.36 7.21 12.33
N GLU A 169 3.31 8.47 12.79
CA GLU A 169 4.50 9.27 13.07
C GLU A 169 5.38 8.57 14.12
N ALA A 170 4.80 8.13 15.24
CA ALA A 170 5.52 7.46 16.30
C ALA A 170 6.21 6.18 15.80
N TRP A 171 5.53 5.38 14.98
CA TRP A 171 6.12 4.22 14.32
C TRP A 171 7.30 4.64 13.42
N GLY A 172 7.12 5.65 12.57
CA GLY A 172 8.19 6.15 11.70
C GLY A 172 9.42 6.60 12.47
N ARG A 173 9.23 7.29 13.60
CA ARG A 173 10.32 7.70 14.51
C ARG A 173 11.00 6.49 15.15
N GLN A 174 10.24 5.52 15.65
CA GLN A 174 10.77 4.28 16.24
C GLN A 174 11.59 3.44 15.26
N GLN A 175 11.20 3.42 13.98
CA GLN A 175 11.95 2.74 12.93
C GLN A 175 13.16 3.54 12.41
N GLY A 176 13.43 4.74 12.94
CA GLY A 176 14.46 5.64 12.42
C GLY A 176 14.19 6.15 11.00
N ARG A 177 12.93 6.10 10.55
CA ARG A 177 12.50 6.44 9.19
C ARG A 177 11.95 7.87 9.07
N PHE A 178 11.50 8.45 10.18
CA PHE A 178 10.98 9.82 10.21
C PHE A 178 12.09 10.85 10.02
N ALA A 179 11.83 11.87 9.21
CA ALA A 179 12.65 13.07 9.04
C ALA A 179 11.75 14.31 9.13
N ASP A 180 12.19 15.33 9.87
CA ASP A 180 11.47 16.61 9.97
C ASP A 180 11.51 17.33 8.60
N PHE A 181 10.51 18.17 8.31
CA PHE A 181 10.28 18.79 7.00
C PHE A 181 11.53 19.41 6.37
N ASP A 182 12.27 20.24 7.10
CA ASP A 182 13.46 20.96 6.59
C ASP A 182 14.73 20.11 6.52
N SER A 183 14.71 18.89 7.08
CA SER A 183 15.89 18.04 7.18
C SER A 183 16.10 17.10 5.99
N TYR A 184 15.10 17.01 5.11
CA TYR A 184 15.03 15.95 4.11
C TYR A 184 14.19 16.35 2.89
N ARG A 185 14.72 16.08 1.68
CA ARG A 185 13.94 16.16 0.44
C ARG A 185 13.25 14.80 0.19
N PRO A 186 11.91 14.72 0.21
CA PRO A 186 11.22 13.44 0.10
C PRO A 186 11.31 12.82 -1.28
N ALA A 187 11.22 11.50 -1.32
CA ALA A 187 11.13 10.69 -2.52
C ALA A 187 9.67 10.30 -2.83
N PRO A 188 9.33 10.03 -4.10
CA PRO A 188 8.04 9.44 -4.46
C PRO A 188 7.74 8.17 -3.64
N GLY A 189 6.59 8.17 -2.97
CA GLY A 189 6.10 7.09 -2.12
C GLY A 189 6.40 7.26 -0.64
N ASP A 190 7.22 8.24 -0.25
CA ASP A 190 7.35 8.61 1.15
C ASP A 190 6.01 9.06 1.71
N ILE A 191 5.77 8.76 2.98
CA ILE A 191 4.55 9.17 3.67
C ILE A 191 4.76 10.58 4.18
N VAL A 192 3.85 11.50 3.82
CA VAL A 192 3.84 12.86 4.36
C VAL A 192 2.97 12.92 5.62
N ILE A 193 3.45 13.62 6.65
CA ILE A 193 2.76 13.85 7.93
C ILE A 193 2.50 15.35 8.07
N PHE A 194 1.26 15.71 8.34
CA PHE A 194 0.82 17.10 8.52
C PHE A 194 0.52 17.42 9.98
N ASP A 195 0.73 18.67 10.36
CA ASP A 195 0.41 19.27 11.66
C ASP A 195 -0.11 20.68 11.37
N TRP A 196 -1.40 20.77 11.05
CA TRP A 196 -2.04 22.01 10.61
C TRP A 196 -2.24 22.99 11.75
N ALA A 197 -2.38 22.48 12.97
CA ALA A 197 -2.50 23.30 14.17
C ALA A 197 -1.15 23.85 14.65
N GLY A 198 -0.03 23.23 14.25
CA GLY A 198 1.31 23.55 14.75
C GLY A 198 1.46 23.24 16.24
N ASP A 199 0.64 22.35 16.79
CA ASP A 199 0.56 22.04 18.23
C ASP A 199 1.45 20.86 18.63
N GLY A 200 2.11 20.23 17.65
CA GLY A 200 2.96 19.07 17.86
C GLY A 200 2.27 17.74 17.60
N VAL A 201 0.97 17.73 17.30
CA VAL A 201 0.17 16.53 17.07
C VAL A 201 -0.14 16.39 15.58
N ALA A 202 0.20 15.23 15.01
CA ALA A 202 -0.08 14.97 13.61
C ALA A 202 -1.59 14.85 13.32
N ASP A 203 -2.07 15.63 12.36
CA ASP A 203 -3.48 15.75 11.99
C ASP A 203 -3.85 14.88 10.77
N HIS A 204 -2.98 14.84 9.77
CA HIS A 204 -3.29 14.26 8.47
C HIS A 204 -2.09 13.57 7.84
N THR A 205 -2.34 12.73 6.84
CA THR A 205 -1.29 12.02 6.11
C THR A 205 -1.71 11.68 4.69
N GLY A 206 -0.72 11.53 3.83
CA GLY A 206 -0.83 11.01 2.47
C GLY A 206 0.51 10.44 2.03
N ILE A 207 0.69 10.29 0.72
CA ILE A 207 2.00 9.93 0.15
C ILE A 207 2.48 11.03 -0.79
N VAL A 208 3.80 11.15 -0.91
CA VAL A 208 4.45 12.01 -1.90
C VAL A 208 4.34 11.35 -3.27
N GLU A 209 3.71 11.99 -4.23
CA GLU A 209 3.68 11.55 -5.64
C GLU A 209 4.96 11.98 -6.36
N ARG A 210 5.38 13.24 -6.16
CA ARG A 210 6.63 13.79 -6.70
C ARG A 210 7.03 15.07 -5.97
N VAL A 211 8.26 15.53 -6.22
CA VAL A 211 8.75 16.83 -5.78
C VAL A 211 9.33 17.56 -6.98
N ASP A 212 8.81 18.75 -7.27
CA ASP A 212 9.28 19.59 -8.37
C ASP A 212 10.70 20.16 -8.06
N PRO A 213 11.41 20.72 -9.05
CA PRO A 213 12.75 21.28 -8.85
C PRO A 213 12.81 22.46 -7.88
N ASP A 214 11.71 23.23 -7.77
CA ASP A 214 11.57 24.35 -6.85
C ASP A 214 11.24 23.93 -5.40
N GLY A 215 11.09 22.63 -5.17
CA GLY A 215 10.76 22.07 -3.87
C GLY A 215 9.26 21.93 -3.59
N THR A 216 8.39 22.28 -4.54
CA THR A 216 6.94 22.04 -4.41
C THR A 216 6.67 20.54 -4.31
N VAL A 217 6.01 20.12 -3.24
CA VAL A 217 5.68 18.73 -2.94
C VAL A 217 4.27 18.43 -3.45
N HIS A 218 4.15 17.41 -4.30
CA HIS A 218 2.89 16.91 -4.81
C HIS A 218 2.53 15.63 -4.07
N THR A 219 1.31 15.54 -3.57
CA THR A 219 0.84 14.43 -2.73
C THR A 219 -0.39 13.77 -3.33
N ILE A 220 -0.64 12.52 -2.94
CA ILE A 220 -1.94 11.86 -3.08
C ILE A 220 -2.42 11.50 -1.68
N GLU A 221 -3.58 12.03 -1.32
CA GLU A 221 -4.14 11.96 0.02
C GLU A 221 -5.52 11.31 0.00
N GLY A 222 -5.75 10.40 0.95
CA GLY A 222 -7.08 9.89 1.26
C GLY A 222 -7.77 10.80 2.27
N ASN A 223 -9.09 10.82 2.27
CA ASN A 223 -9.93 11.67 3.10
C ASN A 223 -9.64 13.17 2.95
N ALA A 224 -9.18 13.58 1.77
CA ALA A 224 -8.88 14.97 1.47
C ALA A 224 -10.13 15.61 0.88
N SER A 225 -10.99 16.15 1.76
CA SER A 225 -12.37 16.53 1.42
C SER A 225 -13.19 15.31 0.98
N ASP A 226 -13.19 14.27 1.81
CA ASP A 226 -14.00 13.04 1.66
C ASP A 226 -13.72 12.23 0.38
N VAL A 227 -12.56 12.48 -0.26
CA VAL A 227 -12.13 11.85 -1.51
C VAL A 227 -10.63 11.62 -1.52
N VAL A 228 -10.15 10.64 -2.29
CA VAL A 228 -8.75 10.53 -2.68
C VAL A 228 -8.45 11.57 -3.75
N LYS A 229 -7.52 12.48 -3.50
CA LYS A 229 -7.14 13.49 -4.49
C LYS A 229 -5.68 13.91 -4.39
N ARG A 230 -5.23 14.60 -5.44
CA ARG A 230 -3.95 15.27 -5.44
C ARG A 230 -4.02 16.59 -4.67
N ARG A 231 -2.92 16.92 -4.00
CA ARG A 231 -2.65 18.27 -3.49
C ARG A 231 -1.21 18.66 -3.81
N GLU A 232 -0.94 19.95 -3.68
CA GLU A 232 0.38 20.54 -3.85
C GLU A 232 0.67 21.48 -2.68
N TYR A 233 1.91 21.46 -2.23
CA TYR A 233 2.38 22.24 -1.11
C TYR A 233 3.70 22.93 -1.51
N PRO A 234 3.78 24.26 -1.42
CA PRO A 234 5.01 24.97 -1.75
C PRO A 234 6.12 24.59 -0.76
N ALA A 235 7.38 24.74 -1.20
CA ALA A 235 8.55 24.47 -0.35
C ALA A 235 8.58 25.27 0.96
N SER A 236 7.86 26.38 1.02
CA SER A 236 7.74 27.25 2.20
C SER A 236 6.50 26.97 3.05
N THR A 237 5.83 25.83 2.87
CA THR A 237 4.65 25.50 3.66
C THR A 237 5.00 25.28 5.13
N ASN A 238 4.05 25.60 6.02
CA ASN A 238 4.13 25.26 7.44
C ASN A 238 3.19 24.10 7.81
N ASP A 239 2.45 23.55 6.85
CA ASP A 239 1.47 22.48 7.09
C ASP A 239 2.11 21.12 7.28
N ILE A 240 3.29 20.90 6.67
CA ILE A 240 3.99 19.63 6.68
C ILE A 240 4.93 19.58 7.87
N ARG A 241 4.72 18.59 8.73
CA ARG A 241 5.57 18.31 9.88
C ARG A 241 6.83 17.56 9.48
N GLY A 242 6.70 16.60 8.58
CA GLY A 242 7.80 15.77 8.11
C GLY A 242 7.36 14.57 7.29
N TYR A 243 8.30 13.65 7.09
CA TYR A 243 8.14 12.51 6.19
C TYR A 243 8.58 11.21 6.86
N VAL A 244 7.89 10.12 6.56
CA VAL A 244 8.36 8.77 6.85
C VAL A 244 8.87 8.14 5.56
N ARG A 245 10.17 7.86 5.53
CA ARG A 245 10.86 7.26 4.37
C ARG A 245 10.36 5.85 4.10
N MET A 246 10.02 5.52 2.85
CA MET A 246 9.43 4.23 2.45
C MET A 246 10.37 3.23 1.79
#